data_AF-A0A2S6ATI1-F1
#
_entry.id   AF-A0A2S6ATI1-F1
#
_cell.length_a   1.000
_cell.length_b   1.000
_cell.length_c   1.000
_cell.angle_alpha   90.00
_cell.angle_beta   90.00
_cell.angle_gamma   90.00
#
_symmetry.space_group_name_H-M   'P 1'
#
loop_
_entity.id
_entity.type
_entity.pdbx_description
1 polymer ?
#
loop_
_entity_poly.entity_id
_entity_poly.type
_entity_poly.pdbx_seq_one_letter_code
_entity_poly.pdbx_strand_id
1 'polypeptide(L)'
;MNHDSDRPRHVPVLLRRADEILGPALESGGVLVDATLGLGGHAEHFLRTYPAIRLIGLDRDTEALRLAGERLEPFADRITLVHTRYDGLPGALRQAGLPERGSVRAVLMDLGVSSMQLDEAERGFAYSVDAPLDMRMDPTSDLTAADVLNTYSHGDLARILKTYGEERFAGRIASEIVRRRAQRPFTTSAQLVELLYDAIPAATRRTGGHPAKRTFQALRIEVNRELESLEAAVPAALAALEVGGRIVVMSYQSLEDKVVKQIFAQASASRTPLDLPVELPGMGPEFAILTRGAEKASETEIEENPRAAPVRMRAAERIQAAG
;
A
#
# COMPACT_ATOMS: atom_id res chain seq x y z
N MET A 1 -30.17 -21.66 18.08
CA MET A 1 -30.70 -20.55 17.27
C MET A 1 -29.50 -19.76 16.78
N ASN A 2 -29.22 -19.87 15.49
CA ASN A 2 -28.05 -19.28 14.85
C ASN A 2 -28.22 -17.76 14.81
N HIS A 3 -27.37 -17.01 15.49
CA HIS A 3 -27.26 -15.58 15.28
C HIS A 3 -26.27 -15.31 14.15
N ASP A 4 -26.86 -14.99 13.00
CA ASP A 4 -26.46 -13.90 12.10
C ASP A 4 -25.01 -13.87 11.62
N SER A 5 -24.76 -14.67 10.59
CA SER A 5 -23.55 -14.66 9.77
C SER A 5 -23.76 -13.86 8.48
N ASP A 6 -24.20 -12.60 8.56
CA ASP A 6 -24.39 -11.76 7.37
C ASP A 6 -23.95 -10.30 7.59
N ARG A 7 -22.74 -10.12 8.13
CA ARG A 7 -21.98 -8.88 7.86
C ARG A 7 -21.27 -9.09 6.53
N PRO A 8 -21.34 -8.14 5.57
CA PRO A 8 -20.59 -8.27 4.33
C PRO A 8 -19.12 -8.49 4.68
N ARG A 9 -18.61 -9.67 4.27
CA ARG A 9 -17.18 -9.99 4.30
C ARG A 9 -16.46 -8.91 3.50
N HIS A 10 -15.84 -7.97 4.20
CA HIS A 10 -14.90 -6.97 3.71
C HIS A 10 -15.44 -6.03 2.62
N VAL A 11 -16.02 -4.89 3.02
CA VAL A 11 -16.27 -3.77 2.09
C VAL A 11 -14.94 -3.07 1.78
N PRO A 12 -14.52 -2.97 0.50
CA PRO A 12 -13.30 -2.27 0.13
C PRO A 12 -13.37 -0.78 0.48
N VAL A 13 -12.26 -0.21 0.96
CA VAL A 13 -12.19 1.19 1.41
C VAL A 13 -12.35 2.11 0.20
N LEU A 14 -13.17 3.15 0.34
CA LEU A 14 -13.46 4.16 -0.68
C LEU A 14 -13.90 3.56 -2.03
N LEU A 15 -14.52 2.37 -2.04
CA LEU A 15 -14.90 1.66 -3.27
C LEU A 15 -15.68 2.55 -4.26
N ARG A 16 -16.75 3.17 -3.76
CA ARG A 16 -17.61 4.07 -4.56
C ARG A 16 -16.80 5.25 -5.13
N ARG A 17 -15.89 5.80 -4.34
CA ARG A 17 -15.08 6.94 -4.76
C ARG A 17 -14.02 6.53 -5.78
N ALA A 18 -13.42 5.36 -5.62
CA ALA A 18 -12.52 4.79 -6.61
C ALA A 18 -13.23 4.54 -7.94
N ASP A 19 -14.48 4.05 -7.92
CA ASP A 19 -15.30 3.85 -9.11
C ASP A 19 -15.67 5.18 -9.81
N GLU A 20 -16.09 6.20 -9.06
CA GLU A 20 -16.34 7.54 -9.63
C GLU A 20 -15.12 8.12 -10.37
N ILE A 21 -13.91 7.80 -9.90
CA ILE A 21 -12.67 8.29 -10.48
C ILE A 21 -12.22 7.40 -11.65
N LEU A 22 -12.12 6.09 -11.46
CA LEU A 22 -11.56 5.17 -12.46
C LEU A 22 -12.59 4.77 -13.53
N GLY A 23 -13.86 4.70 -13.18
CA GLY A 23 -14.96 4.24 -14.01
C GLY A 23 -15.04 4.90 -15.39
N PRO A 24 -14.95 6.24 -15.50
CA PRO A 24 -14.97 6.92 -16.80
C PRO A 24 -13.85 6.49 -17.76
N ALA A 25 -12.70 6.03 -17.25
CA ALA A 25 -11.62 5.48 -18.08
C ALA A 25 -11.88 4.02 -18.50
N LEU A 26 -12.81 3.33 -17.85
CA LEU A 26 -13.09 1.90 -18.03
C LEU A 26 -14.37 1.62 -18.85
N GLU A 27 -15.21 2.61 -19.10
CA GLU A 27 -16.47 2.46 -19.86
C GLU A 27 -16.27 1.81 -21.23
N SER A 28 -15.21 2.19 -21.95
CA SER A 28 -14.86 1.62 -23.25
C SER A 28 -14.00 0.35 -23.17
N GLY A 29 -13.97 -0.33 -22.01
CA GLY A 29 -13.13 -1.51 -21.76
C GLY A 29 -11.66 -1.18 -21.55
N GLY A 30 -10.77 -2.14 -21.83
CA GLY A 30 -9.32 -1.98 -21.68
C GLY A 30 -8.78 -2.73 -20.47
N VAL A 31 -7.58 -2.36 -20.01
CA VAL A 31 -6.90 -3.05 -18.90
C VAL A 31 -6.98 -2.21 -17.63
N LEU A 32 -7.46 -2.82 -16.55
CA LEU A 32 -7.32 -2.35 -15.19
C LEU A 32 -6.20 -3.13 -14.52
N VAL A 33 -5.25 -2.43 -13.89
CA VAL A 33 -4.28 -3.04 -12.97
C VAL A 33 -4.74 -2.79 -11.55
N ASP A 34 -4.98 -3.85 -10.78
CA ASP A 34 -5.08 -3.77 -9.33
C ASP A 34 -3.74 -4.21 -8.74
N ALA A 35 -2.94 -3.24 -8.31
CA ALA A 35 -1.55 -3.49 -7.88
C ALA A 35 -1.46 -4.05 -6.45
N THR A 36 -2.60 -4.19 -5.77
CA THR A 36 -2.74 -4.59 -4.37
C THR A 36 -4.03 -5.40 -4.22
N LEU A 37 -4.13 -6.48 -5.00
CA LEU A 37 -5.36 -7.22 -5.21
C LEU A 37 -6.03 -7.63 -3.89
N GLY A 38 -5.24 -8.03 -2.90
CA GLY A 38 -5.72 -8.49 -1.60
C GLY A 38 -6.73 -9.62 -1.76
N LEU A 39 -7.93 -9.44 -1.19
CA LEU A 39 -9.04 -10.38 -1.30
C LEU A 39 -9.90 -10.17 -2.55
N GLY A 40 -9.46 -9.36 -3.53
CA GLY A 40 -10.13 -9.12 -4.80
C GLY A 40 -11.41 -8.29 -4.71
N GLY A 41 -11.62 -7.54 -3.62
CA GLY A 41 -12.88 -6.79 -3.41
C GLY A 41 -13.09 -5.63 -4.39
N HIS A 42 -12.07 -4.82 -4.64
CA HIS A 42 -12.12 -3.78 -5.66
C HIS A 42 -12.19 -4.39 -7.07
N ALA A 43 -11.30 -5.34 -7.35
CA ALA A 43 -11.28 -6.10 -8.59
C ALA A 43 -12.65 -6.69 -8.98
N GLU A 44 -13.34 -7.35 -8.05
CA GLU A 44 -14.66 -7.94 -8.29
C GLU A 44 -15.68 -6.87 -8.69
N HIS A 45 -15.69 -5.74 -7.98
CA HIS A 45 -16.58 -4.63 -8.29
C HIS A 45 -16.35 -4.13 -9.72
N PHE A 46 -15.11 -3.82 -10.08
CA PHE A 46 -14.79 -3.32 -11.42
C PHE A 46 -15.09 -4.35 -12.53
N LEU A 47 -14.78 -5.63 -12.32
CA LEU A 47 -15.07 -6.68 -13.30
C LEU A 47 -16.56 -6.92 -13.52
N ARG A 48 -17.37 -6.70 -12.48
CA ARG A 48 -18.84 -6.80 -12.52
C ARG A 48 -19.47 -5.58 -13.17
N THR A 49 -18.99 -4.38 -12.84
CA THR A 49 -19.52 -3.11 -13.35
C THR A 49 -19.12 -2.87 -14.81
N TYR A 50 -17.89 -3.21 -15.21
CA TYR A 50 -17.34 -2.96 -16.54
C TYR A 50 -17.01 -4.28 -17.26
N PRO A 51 -17.97 -4.90 -17.97
CA PRO A 51 -17.79 -6.24 -18.55
C PRO A 51 -16.74 -6.29 -19.68
N ALA A 52 -16.39 -5.14 -20.28
CA ALA A 52 -15.42 -5.04 -21.37
C ALA A 52 -13.96 -4.92 -20.89
N ILE A 53 -13.70 -4.86 -19.57
CA ILE A 53 -12.33 -4.75 -19.05
C ILE A 53 -11.68 -6.12 -18.91
N ARG A 54 -10.35 -6.12 -18.94
CA ARG A 54 -9.49 -7.18 -18.40
C ARG A 54 -8.78 -6.68 -17.15
N LEU A 55 -8.53 -7.57 -16.21
CA LEU A 55 -7.84 -7.27 -14.96
C LEU A 55 -6.44 -7.89 -14.96
N ILE A 56 -5.45 -7.13 -14.51
CA ILE A 56 -4.17 -7.66 -14.04
C ILE A 56 -4.10 -7.41 -12.53
N GLY A 57 -4.21 -8.45 -11.73
CA GLY A 57 -4.19 -8.40 -10.27
C GLY A 57 -2.81 -8.80 -9.73
N LEU A 58 -2.20 -7.93 -8.95
CA LEU A 58 -0.89 -8.16 -8.32
C LEU A 58 -1.07 -8.31 -6.81
N ASP A 59 -0.45 -9.34 -6.24
CA ASP A 59 -0.23 -9.37 -4.80
C ASP A 59 1.06 -10.14 -4.49
N ARG A 60 1.68 -9.80 -3.38
CA ARG A 60 2.87 -10.49 -2.86
C ARG A 60 2.51 -11.63 -1.91
N ASP A 61 1.29 -11.64 -1.41
CA ASP A 61 0.79 -12.68 -0.52
C ASP A 61 0.14 -13.79 -1.35
N THR A 62 0.75 -14.97 -1.35
CA THR A 62 0.27 -16.12 -2.11
C THR A 62 -1.12 -16.59 -1.65
N GLU A 63 -1.44 -16.42 -0.37
CA GLU A 63 -2.75 -16.80 0.17
C GLU A 63 -3.84 -15.80 -0.25
N ALA A 64 -3.51 -14.51 -0.25
CA ALA A 64 -4.40 -13.49 -0.80
C ALA A 64 -4.70 -13.74 -2.28
N LEU A 65 -3.68 -14.06 -3.09
CA LEU A 65 -3.88 -14.42 -4.50
C LEU A 65 -4.76 -15.65 -4.69
N ARG A 66 -4.55 -16.70 -3.89
CA ARG A 66 -5.36 -17.92 -3.95
C ARG A 66 -6.83 -17.59 -3.68
N LEU A 67 -7.11 -16.88 -2.60
CA LEU A 67 -8.47 -16.50 -2.20
C LEU A 67 -9.12 -15.50 -3.16
N ALA A 68 -8.35 -14.56 -3.72
CA ALA A 68 -8.83 -13.68 -4.77
C ALA A 68 -9.15 -14.46 -6.06
N GLY A 69 -8.34 -15.45 -6.42
CA GLY A 69 -8.61 -16.36 -7.54
C GLY A 69 -9.92 -17.12 -7.37
N GLU A 70 -10.21 -17.63 -6.17
CA GLU A 70 -11.49 -18.27 -5.86
C GLU A 70 -12.67 -17.30 -5.95
N ARG A 71 -12.51 -16.07 -5.42
CA ARG A 71 -13.53 -15.02 -5.49
C ARG A 71 -13.83 -14.58 -6.93
N LEU A 72 -12.78 -14.51 -7.76
CA LEU A 72 -12.84 -13.98 -9.12
C LEU A 72 -13.03 -15.07 -10.19
N GLU A 73 -13.27 -16.32 -9.78
CA GLU A 73 -13.53 -17.46 -10.69
C GLU A 73 -14.60 -17.16 -11.76
N PRO A 74 -15.71 -16.45 -11.46
CA PRO A 74 -16.69 -16.07 -12.48
C PRO A 74 -16.15 -15.17 -13.60
N PHE A 75 -14.93 -14.64 -13.47
CA PHE A 75 -14.27 -13.74 -14.42
C PHE A 75 -12.95 -14.32 -14.95
N ALA A 76 -12.70 -15.62 -14.76
CA ALA A 76 -11.42 -16.27 -15.03
C ALA A 76 -10.88 -16.02 -16.45
N ASP A 77 -11.75 -15.80 -17.44
CA ASP A 77 -11.41 -15.52 -18.84
C ASP A 77 -10.85 -14.10 -19.07
N ARG A 78 -11.01 -13.19 -18.10
CA ARG A 78 -10.63 -11.78 -18.20
C ARG A 78 -9.62 -11.33 -17.14
N ILE A 79 -9.09 -12.23 -16.34
CA ILE A 79 -8.14 -11.90 -15.27
C ILE A 79 -6.76 -12.53 -15.51
N THR A 80 -5.72 -11.83 -15.05
CA THR A 80 -4.36 -12.36 -14.93
C THR A 80 -3.87 -12.05 -13.53
N LEU A 81 -3.62 -13.07 -12.73
CA LEU A 81 -3.15 -12.94 -11.34
C LEU A 81 -1.65 -13.21 -11.29
N VAL A 82 -0.88 -12.30 -10.71
CA VAL A 82 0.59 -12.36 -10.69
C VAL A 82 1.09 -12.24 -9.26
N HIS A 83 1.88 -13.24 -8.82
CA HIS A 83 2.62 -13.19 -7.55
C HIS A 83 3.81 -12.25 -7.69
N THR A 84 3.62 -11.01 -7.24
CA THR A 84 4.63 -9.97 -7.26
C THR A 84 4.23 -8.81 -6.35
N ARG A 85 5.22 -8.06 -5.88
CA ARG A 85 4.99 -6.71 -5.35
C ARG A 85 4.53 -5.77 -6.47
N TYR A 86 3.95 -4.64 -6.09
CA TYR A 86 3.49 -3.62 -7.03
C TYR A 86 4.62 -2.99 -7.87
N ASP A 87 5.88 -3.03 -7.42
CA ASP A 87 7.02 -2.60 -8.25
C ASP A 87 7.38 -3.60 -9.36
N GLY A 88 6.79 -4.80 -9.35
CA GLY A 88 6.82 -5.74 -10.47
C GLY A 88 5.79 -5.48 -11.56
N LEU A 89 5.00 -4.39 -11.48
CA LEU A 89 4.00 -4.01 -12.49
C LEU A 89 4.54 -4.07 -13.94
N PRO A 90 5.74 -3.55 -14.27
CA PRO A 90 6.29 -3.68 -15.62
C PRO A 90 6.44 -5.15 -16.07
N GLY A 91 6.88 -6.02 -15.16
CA GLY A 91 7.02 -7.46 -15.42
C GLY A 91 5.67 -8.13 -15.66
N ALA A 92 4.67 -7.79 -14.85
CA ALA A 92 3.31 -8.31 -15.01
C ALA A 92 2.69 -7.88 -16.35
N LEU A 93 2.90 -6.64 -16.79
CA LEU A 93 2.45 -6.18 -18.11
C LEU A 93 3.11 -6.99 -19.23
N ARG A 94 4.43 -7.21 -19.19
CA ARG A 94 5.13 -8.04 -20.18
C ARG A 94 4.60 -9.48 -20.21
N GLN A 95 4.37 -10.07 -19.04
CA GLN A 95 3.79 -11.42 -18.92
C GLN A 95 2.39 -11.49 -19.55
N ALA A 96 1.60 -10.43 -19.43
CA ALA A 96 0.29 -10.29 -20.06
C ALA A 96 0.35 -9.91 -21.56
N GLY A 97 1.56 -9.80 -22.15
CA GLY A 97 1.75 -9.41 -23.54
C GLY A 97 1.46 -7.94 -23.84
N LEU A 98 1.55 -7.07 -22.84
CA LEU A 98 1.29 -5.63 -22.96
C LEU A 98 2.60 -4.83 -22.92
N PRO A 99 2.68 -3.70 -23.65
CA PRO A 99 3.74 -2.73 -23.46
C PRO A 99 3.75 -2.19 -22.02
N GLU A 100 4.92 -1.83 -21.50
CA GLU A 100 5.03 -1.23 -20.15
C GLU A 100 4.50 0.21 -20.08
N ARG A 101 4.26 0.83 -21.25
CA ARG A 101 3.87 2.23 -21.39
C ARG A 101 2.63 2.34 -22.25
N GLY A 102 1.69 3.20 -21.84
CA GLY A 102 0.51 3.53 -22.64
C GLY A 102 -0.39 2.35 -23.02
N SER A 103 -0.53 1.37 -22.14
CA SER A 103 -1.24 0.10 -22.40
C SER A 103 -2.37 -0.20 -21.42
N VAL A 104 -2.51 0.62 -20.39
CA VAL A 104 -3.47 0.45 -19.28
C VAL A 104 -4.39 1.65 -19.18
N ARG A 105 -5.66 1.41 -18.88
CA ARG A 105 -6.67 2.46 -18.69
C ARG A 105 -6.86 2.89 -17.25
N ALA A 106 -6.68 1.97 -16.32
CA ALA A 106 -6.79 2.27 -14.92
C ALA A 106 -5.74 1.55 -14.09
N VAL A 107 -5.20 2.21 -13.07
CA VAL A 107 -4.40 1.59 -12.02
C VAL A 107 -5.00 1.90 -10.66
N LEU A 108 -5.20 0.87 -9.85
CA LEU A 108 -5.60 0.96 -8.45
C LEU A 108 -4.44 0.50 -7.56
N MET A 109 -4.12 1.27 -6.53
CA MET A 109 -3.15 0.90 -5.49
C MET A 109 -3.74 1.19 -4.12
N ASP A 110 -4.28 0.16 -3.47
CA ASP A 110 -4.77 0.18 -2.09
C ASP A 110 -3.66 -0.29 -1.12
N LEU A 111 -2.87 0.66 -0.61
CA LEU A 111 -1.62 0.35 0.08
C LEU A 111 -1.85 -0.21 1.49
N GLY A 112 -0.84 -0.90 2.02
CA GLY A 112 -0.82 -1.34 3.41
C GLY A 112 -1.07 -2.83 3.56
N VAL A 113 -1.60 -3.20 4.73
CA VAL A 113 -1.85 -4.60 5.12
C VAL A 113 -3.29 -4.97 4.82
N SER A 114 -3.49 -6.17 4.29
CA SER A 114 -4.85 -6.70 4.10
C SER A 114 -5.48 -7.02 5.45
N SER A 115 -6.81 -7.08 5.46
CA SER A 115 -7.54 -7.46 6.67
C SER A 115 -7.18 -8.84 7.19
N MET A 116 -6.97 -9.79 6.28
CA MET A 116 -6.52 -11.15 6.59
C MET A 116 -5.20 -11.14 7.36
N GLN A 117 -4.22 -10.34 6.91
CA GLN A 117 -2.90 -10.25 7.53
C GLN A 117 -2.95 -9.68 8.96
N LEU A 118 -3.90 -8.77 9.22
CA LEU A 118 -4.11 -8.22 10.56
C LEU A 118 -4.86 -9.19 11.49
N ASP A 119 -5.77 -9.99 10.94
CA ASP A 119 -6.61 -10.91 11.69
C ASP A 119 -5.87 -12.24 11.99
N GLU A 120 -4.85 -12.60 11.21
CA GLU A 120 -3.97 -13.75 11.44
C GLU A 120 -2.86 -13.41 12.45
N ALA A 121 -3.08 -13.72 13.72
CA ALA A 121 -2.11 -13.45 14.79
C ALA A 121 -0.70 -13.97 14.47
N GLU A 122 -0.58 -15.19 13.91
CA GLU A 122 0.71 -15.83 13.59
C GLU A 122 1.58 -15.04 12.59
N ARG A 123 0.98 -14.13 11.80
CA ARG A 123 1.71 -13.26 10.87
C ARG A 123 2.47 -12.13 11.58
N GLY A 124 2.21 -11.88 12.86
CA GLY A 124 3.00 -10.97 13.68
C GLY A 124 2.79 -9.48 13.42
N PHE A 125 1.76 -9.08 12.66
CA PHE A 125 1.48 -7.66 12.37
C PHE A 125 0.84 -6.92 13.55
N ALA A 126 0.12 -7.63 14.41
CA ALA A 126 -0.57 -7.06 15.55
C ALA A 126 0.33 -7.01 16.79
N TYR A 127 0.32 -5.88 17.50
CA TYR A 127 0.97 -5.72 18.81
C TYR A 127 0.02 -5.92 20.00
N SER A 128 -1.28 -6.12 19.75
CA SER A 128 -2.30 -6.32 20.78
C SER A 128 -2.36 -7.77 21.30
N VAL A 129 -1.77 -8.71 20.57
CA VAL A 129 -1.72 -10.14 20.89
C VAL A 129 -0.27 -10.60 20.72
N ASP A 130 0.19 -11.49 21.61
CA ASP A 130 1.52 -12.08 21.48
C ASP A 130 1.57 -13.03 20.27
N ALA A 131 2.59 -12.88 19.44
CA ALA A 131 2.73 -13.57 18.17
C ALA A 131 4.21 -13.65 17.75
N PRO A 132 4.59 -14.57 16.84
CA PRO A 132 5.91 -14.55 16.23
C PRO A 132 6.25 -13.19 15.61
N LEU A 133 7.50 -12.75 15.73
CA LEU A 133 7.99 -11.53 15.07
C LEU A 133 8.30 -11.80 13.59
N ASP A 134 7.26 -12.06 12.80
CA ASP A 134 7.37 -12.32 11.36
C ASP A 134 7.23 -11.02 10.55
N MET A 135 6.01 -10.48 10.45
CA MET A 135 5.64 -9.28 9.68
C MET A 135 5.90 -9.35 8.17
N ARG A 136 6.27 -10.49 7.59
CA ARG A 136 6.36 -10.62 6.13
C ARG A 136 4.95 -10.63 5.54
N MET A 137 4.73 -9.80 4.53
CA MET A 137 3.53 -9.84 3.68
C MET A 137 3.64 -10.95 2.63
N ASP A 138 4.85 -11.22 2.15
CA ASP A 138 5.16 -12.37 1.30
C ASP A 138 5.80 -13.48 2.14
N PRO A 139 5.11 -14.62 2.36
CA PRO A 139 5.65 -15.71 3.17
C PRO A 139 6.89 -16.37 2.55
N THR A 140 7.19 -16.10 1.27
CA THR A 140 8.38 -16.61 0.57
C THR A 140 9.63 -15.74 0.74
N SER A 141 9.49 -14.55 1.35
CA SER A 141 10.62 -13.65 1.66
C SER A 141 11.45 -14.17 2.83
N ASP A 142 12.76 -13.91 2.83
CA ASP A 142 13.66 -14.41 3.87
C ASP A 142 13.71 -13.55 5.14
N LEU A 143 13.51 -12.24 5.02
CA LEU A 143 13.73 -11.29 6.12
C LEU A 143 12.50 -11.17 7.02
N THR A 144 12.58 -11.58 8.29
CA THR A 144 11.53 -11.38 9.29
C THR A 144 11.80 -10.16 10.18
N ALA A 145 10.81 -9.70 10.93
CA ALA A 145 11.00 -8.68 11.96
C ALA A 145 11.95 -9.15 13.06
N ALA A 146 11.95 -10.44 13.39
CA ALA A 146 12.92 -11.05 14.29
C ALA A 146 14.34 -10.93 13.73
N ASP A 147 14.55 -11.18 12.44
CA ASP A 147 15.87 -11.04 11.81
C ASP A 147 16.36 -9.60 11.89
N VAL A 148 15.51 -8.62 11.56
CA VAL A 148 15.82 -7.19 11.70
C VAL A 148 16.27 -6.88 13.12
N LEU A 149 15.47 -7.26 14.13
CA LEU A 149 15.76 -6.97 15.53
C LEU A 149 17.02 -7.68 16.04
N ASN A 150 17.29 -8.91 15.57
CA ASN A 150 18.37 -9.72 16.07
C ASN A 150 19.72 -9.50 15.36
N THR A 151 19.70 -9.02 14.11
CA THR A 151 20.91 -8.95 13.27
C THR A 151 21.37 -7.53 12.93
N TYR A 152 20.46 -6.55 12.84
CA TYR A 152 20.83 -5.19 12.40
C TYR A 152 21.78 -4.52 13.39
N SER A 153 22.65 -3.62 12.90
CA SER A 153 23.47 -2.80 13.77
C SER A 153 22.61 -1.82 14.59
N HIS A 154 23.18 -1.23 15.64
CA HIS A 154 22.51 -0.15 16.37
C HIS A 154 22.11 1.01 15.43
N GLY A 155 23.01 1.39 14.53
CA GLY A 155 22.78 2.48 13.58
C GLY A 155 21.63 2.18 12.62
N ASP A 156 21.56 0.95 12.12
CA ASP A 156 20.48 0.52 11.23
C ASP A 156 19.13 0.48 11.94
N LEU A 157 19.08 -0.07 13.17
CA LEU A 157 17.87 -0.06 13.99
C LEU A 157 17.40 1.39 14.26
N ALA A 158 18.32 2.27 14.66
CA ALA A 158 17.97 3.66 14.90
C ALA A 158 17.49 4.37 13.62
N ARG A 159 18.10 4.07 12.47
CA ARG A 159 17.71 4.59 11.15
C ARG A 159 16.28 4.17 10.81
N ILE A 160 15.95 2.88 10.85
CA ILE A 160 14.61 2.40 10.46
C ILE A 160 13.53 2.96 11.38
N LEU A 161 13.78 2.97 12.70
CA LEU A 161 12.81 3.48 13.68
C LEU A 161 12.56 4.98 13.49
N LYS A 162 13.62 5.75 13.21
CA LYS A 162 13.52 7.19 12.97
C LYS A 162 12.84 7.50 11.64
N THR A 163 13.25 6.84 10.57
CA THR A 163 12.80 7.16 9.20
C THR A 163 11.41 6.60 8.92
N TYR A 164 11.15 5.35 9.28
CA TYR A 164 9.90 4.66 8.95
C TYR A 164 8.86 4.72 10.06
N GLY A 165 9.29 4.80 11.33
CA GLY A 165 8.38 4.93 12.47
C GLY A 165 8.16 6.36 12.94
N GLU A 166 8.91 7.34 12.42
CA GLU A 166 8.96 8.71 12.95
C GLU A 166 9.18 8.72 14.48
N GLU A 167 10.00 7.78 14.97
CA GLU A 167 10.20 7.49 16.39
C GLU A 167 11.24 8.43 17.01
N ARG A 168 10.80 9.20 18.02
CA ARG A 168 11.65 10.18 18.72
C ARG A 168 12.69 9.50 19.59
N PHE A 169 12.37 8.32 20.12
CA PHE A 169 13.26 7.53 20.98
C PHE A 169 14.04 6.46 20.20
N ALA A 170 14.17 6.59 18.88
CA ALA A 170 14.79 5.59 18.01
C ALA A 170 16.16 5.10 18.51
N GLY A 171 17.06 6.03 18.88
CA GLY A 171 18.38 5.67 19.39
C GLY A 171 18.34 4.91 20.72
N ARG A 172 17.41 5.26 21.61
CA ARG A 172 17.23 4.57 22.90
C ARG A 172 16.65 3.18 22.72
N ILE A 173 15.62 3.05 21.89
CA ILE A 173 14.99 1.77 21.57
C ILE A 173 16.01 0.84 20.90
N ALA A 174 16.80 1.34 19.94
CA ALA A 174 17.89 0.58 19.33
C ALA A 174 18.93 0.10 20.35
N SER A 175 19.33 0.95 21.31
CA SER A 175 20.24 0.53 22.39
C SER A 175 19.65 -0.58 23.25
N GLU A 176 18.37 -0.48 23.62
CA GLU A 176 17.69 -1.51 24.40
C GLU A 176 17.53 -2.82 23.63
N ILE A 177 17.26 -2.77 22.32
CA ILE A 177 17.16 -3.96 21.46
C ILE A 177 18.51 -4.69 21.46
N VAL A 178 19.60 -3.98 21.18
CA VAL A 178 20.96 -4.56 21.17
C VAL A 178 21.33 -5.15 22.53
N ARG A 179 20.98 -4.46 23.62
CA ARG A 179 21.24 -4.94 24.99
C ARG A 179 20.46 -6.21 25.31
N ARG A 180 19.16 -6.27 25.01
CA ARG A 180 18.32 -7.43 25.35
C ARG A 180 18.61 -8.64 24.46
N ARG A 181 18.82 -8.45 23.14
CA ARG A 181 19.09 -9.56 22.21
C ARG A 181 20.39 -10.31 22.52
N ALA A 182 21.36 -9.64 23.15
CA ALA A 182 22.61 -10.26 23.60
C ALA A 182 22.39 -11.29 24.72
N GLN A 183 21.27 -11.20 25.45
CA GLN A 183 20.89 -12.14 26.51
C GLN A 183 19.87 -13.16 26.01
N ARG A 184 18.86 -12.69 25.28
CA ARG A 184 17.79 -13.51 24.72
C ARG A 184 17.33 -12.92 23.38
N PRO A 185 17.41 -13.67 22.27
CA PRO A 185 16.90 -13.20 20.98
C PRO A 185 15.41 -12.85 21.04
N PHE A 186 15.01 -11.87 20.23
CA PHE A 186 13.61 -11.51 20.04
C PHE A 186 12.93 -12.55 19.16
N THR A 187 11.89 -13.19 19.68
CA THR A 187 11.10 -14.19 18.93
C THR A 187 9.63 -13.85 18.87
N THR A 188 9.10 -13.12 19.86
CA THR A 188 7.66 -12.79 19.94
C THR A 188 7.40 -11.30 20.17
N SER A 189 6.22 -10.84 19.75
CA SER A 189 5.79 -9.45 19.81
C SER A 189 5.68 -8.94 21.26
N ALA A 190 5.30 -9.77 22.23
CA ALA A 190 5.23 -9.38 23.63
C ALA A 190 6.59 -8.94 24.19
N GLN A 191 7.69 -9.61 23.81
CA GLN A 191 9.05 -9.23 24.24
C GLN A 191 9.42 -7.83 23.75
N LEU A 192 9.06 -7.53 22.49
CA LEU A 192 9.29 -6.22 21.91
C LEU A 192 8.40 -5.16 22.59
N VAL A 193 7.12 -5.47 22.82
CA VAL A 193 6.18 -4.56 23.48
C VAL A 193 6.67 -4.21 24.89
N GLU A 194 7.12 -5.20 25.67
CA GLU A 194 7.70 -5.00 27.01
C GLU A 194 8.89 -4.03 26.96
N LEU A 195 9.83 -4.25 26.03
CA LEU A 195 10.96 -3.33 25.82
C LEU A 195 10.51 -1.91 25.55
N LEU A 196 9.49 -1.73 24.70
CA LEU A 196 9.00 -0.41 24.32
C LEU A 196 8.34 0.32 25.50
N TYR A 197 7.66 -0.40 26.40
CA TYR A 197 7.12 0.17 27.63
C TYR A 197 8.22 0.69 28.58
N ASP A 198 9.36 0.00 28.64
CA ASP A 198 10.49 0.38 29.48
C ASP A 198 11.30 1.53 28.86
N ALA A 199 11.49 1.51 27.54
CA ALA A 199 12.29 2.51 26.84
C ALA A 199 11.57 3.87 26.70
N ILE A 200 10.24 3.86 26.56
CA ILE A 200 9.45 5.07 26.27
C ILE A 200 8.94 5.71 27.57
N PRO A 201 9.26 7.00 27.83
CA PRO A 201 8.79 7.71 29.02
C PRO A 201 7.26 7.68 29.17
N ALA A 202 6.78 7.45 30.40
CA ALA A 202 5.35 7.34 30.70
C ALA A 202 4.54 8.56 30.27
N ALA A 203 5.11 9.77 30.37
CA ALA A 203 4.47 11.00 29.93
C ALA A 203 4.13 10.99 28.43
N THR A 204 5.01 10.43 27.59
CA THR A 204 4.79 10.34 26.13
C THR A 204 3.81 9.22 25.77
N ARG A 205 3.65 8.20 26.61
CA ARG A 205 2.66 7.13 26.40
C ARG A 205 1.22 7.60 26.58
N ARG A 206 0.99 8.68 27.34
CA ARG A 206 -0.35 9.26 27.56
C ARG A 206 -0.86 10.05 26.36
N THR A 207 0.04 10.53 25.51
CA THR A 207 -0.25 11.41 24.36
C THR A 207 0.42 10.84 23.11
N GLY A 208 -0.23 9.90 22.41
CA GLY A 208 0.37 9.33 21.20
C GLY A 208 -0.14 7.98 20.71
N GLY A 209 -1.16 7.39 21.35
CA GLY A 209 -1.62 6.03 21.05
C GLY A 209 -0.69 4.96 21.62
N HIS A 210 -0.86 3.72 21.17
CA HIS A 210 -0.07 2.59 21.68
C HIS A 210 1.43 2.79 21.41
N PRO A 211 2.34 2.65 22.41
CA PRO A 211 3.77 2.88 22.24
C PRO A 211 4.42 2.01 21.16
N ALA A 212 3.87 0.81 20.93
CA ALA A 212 4.35 -0.12 19.91
C ALA A 212 4.07 0.30 18.47
N LYS A 213 3.05 1.15 18.23
CA LYS A 213 2.52 1.41 16.89
C LYS A 213 3.60 1.85 15.89
N ARG A 214 4.46 2.79 16.28
CA ARG A 214 5.53 3.34 15.44
C ARG A 214 6.65 2.35 15.16
N THR A 215 7.03 1.56 16.16
CA THR A 215 8.07 0.54 16.01
C THR A 215 7.60 -0.59 15.11
N PHE A 216 6.37 -1.07 15.29
CA PHE A 216 5.77 -2.11 14.44
C PHE A 216 5.61 -1.62 13.00
N GLN A 217 5.17 -0.36 12.80
CA GLN A 217 5.14 0.28 11.49
C GLN A 217 6.53 0.31 10.83
N ALA A 218 7.57 0.72 11.57
CA ALA A 218 8.92 0.78 11.04
C ALA A 218 9.46 -0.59 10.61
N LEU A 219 9.25 -1.61 11.46
CA LEU A 219 9.66 -2.99 11.15
C LEU A 219 8.90 -3.52 9.94
N ARG A 220 7.58 -3.29 9.87
CA ARG A 220 6.75 -3.68 8.74
C ARG A 220 7.27 -3.08 7.42
N ILE A 221 7.53 -1.77 7.41
CA ILE A 221 8.03 -1.07 6.23
C ILE A 221 9.39 -1.63 5.79
N GLU A 222 10.30 -1.86 6.73
CA GLU A 222 11.63 -2.40 6.44
C GLU A 222 11.55 -3.83 5.89
N VAL A 223 10.87 -4.74 6.61
CA VAL A 223 10.69 -6.16 6.22
C VAL A 223 10.08 -6.29 4.82
N ASN A 224 9.13 -5.43 4.50
CA ASN A 224 8.35 -5.52 3.26
C ASN A 224 8.81 -4.56 2.17
N ARG A 225 9.89 -3.79 2.43
CA ARG A 225 10.43 -2.75 1.53
C ARG A 225 9.34 -1.85 0.96
N GLU A 226 8.36 -1.46 1.79
CA GLU A 226 7.11 -0.83 1.34
C GLU A 226 7.37 0.50 0.62
N LEU A 227 8.14 1.40 1.22
CA LEU A 227 8.39 2.72 0.62
C LEU A 227 9.25 2.65 -0.63
N GLU A 228 10.28 1.80 -0.64
CA GLU A 228 11.13 1.60 -1.82
C GLU A 228 10.31 1.04 -3.00
N SER A 229 9.48 0.04 -2.73
CA SER A 229 8.56 -0.51 -3.72
C SER A 229 7.62 0.57 -4.24
N LEU A 230 7.18 1.51 -3.39
CA LEU A 230 6.20 2.53 -3.78
C LEU A 230 6.84 3.59 -4.67
N GLU A 231 8.06 4.00 -4.32
CA GLU A 231 8.89 4.93 -5.11
C GLU A 231 9.17 4.39 -6.52
N ALA A 232 9.30 3.06 -6.69
CA ALA A 232 9.47 2.42 -7.99
C ALA A 232 8.13 2.21 -8.74
N ALA A 233 7.07 1.83 -8.04
CA ALA A 233 5.82 1.42 -8.67
C ALA A 233 4.94 2.58 -9.14
N VAL A 234 4.85 3.68 -8.38
CA VAL A 234 3.99 4.81 -8.79
C VAL A 234 4.44 5.41 -10.12
N PRO A 235 5.74 5.66 -10.38
CA PRO A 235 6.19 6.12 -11.70
C PRO A 235 5.93 5.10 -12.82
N ALA A 236 6.10 3.80 -12.54
CA ALA A 236 5.80 2.73 -13.51
C ALA A 236 4.31 2.67 -13.85
N ALA A 237 3.43 2.81 -12.84
CA ALA A 237 1.99 2.86 -13.01
C ALA A 237 1.56 4.07 -13.84
N LEU A 238 2.12 5.26 -13.57
CA LEU A 238 1.88 6.45 -14.38
C LEU A 238 2.33 6.24 -15.84
N ALA A 239 3.51 5.66 -16.06
CA ALA A 239 4.03 5.39 -17.40
C ALA A 239 3.13 4.42 -18.19
N ALA A 240 2.57 3.41 -17.52
CA ALA A 240 1.67 2.41 -18.10
C ALA A 240 0.33 2.96 -18.59
N LEU A 241 -0.14 4.09 -18.05
CA LEU A 241 -1.43 4.66 -18.43
C LEU A 241 -1.42 5.16 -19.88
N GLU A 242 -2.46 4.87 -20.65
CA GLU A 242 -2.72 5.58 -21.91
C GLU A 242 -3.29 6.99 -21.67
N VAL A 243 -3.40 7.81 -22.71
CA VAL A 243 -4.06 9.13 -22.58
C VAL A 243 -5.54 8.93 -22.22
N GLY A 244 -6.02 9.67 -21.22
CA GLY A 244 -7.32 9.46 -20.58
C GLY A 244 -7.32 8.37 -19.50
N GLY A 245 -6.23 7.62 -19.37
CA GLY A 245 -6.07 6.62 -18.32
C GLY A 245 -5.89 7.27 -16.95
N ARG A 246 -6.39 6.59 -15.90
CA ARG A 246 -6.46 7.13 -14.54
C ARG A 246 -5.80 6.23 -13.51
N ILE A 247 -5.24 6.84 -12.48
CA ILE A 247 -4.69 6.13 -11.32
C ILE A 247 -5.36 6.61 -10.04
N VAL A 248 -5.65 5.67 -9.14
CA VAL A 248 -6.06 5.91 -7.76
C VAL A 248 -5.05 5.22 -6.85
N VAL A 249 -4.53 5.98 -5.87
CA VAL A 249 -3.67 5.45 -4.81
C VAL A 249 -4.29 5.79 -3.46
N MET A 250 -4.49 4.77 -2.61
CA MET A 250 -4.99 4.89 -1.25
C MET A 250 -3.86 4.59 -0.27
N SER A 251 -3.46 5.58 0.52
CA SER A 251 -2.39 5.48 1.51
C SER A 251 -2.95 5.48 2.93
N TYR A 252 -2.39 4.69 3.84
CA TYR A 252 -2.87 4.59 5.23
C TYR A 252 -1.91 5.22 6.24
N GLN A 253 -0.72 5.60 5.78
CA GLN A 253 0.28 6.28 6.58
C GLN A 253 0.84 7.53 5.87
N SER A 254 1.35 8.46 6.68
CA SER A 254 1.84 9.76 6.21
C SER A 254 3.03 9.63 5.26
N LEU A 255 3.89 8.62 5.45
CA LEU A 255 5.06 8.40 4.60
C LEU A 255 4.66 7.98 3.17
N GLU A 256 3.71 7.05 3.03
CA GLU A 256 3.15 6.66 1.73
C GLU A 256 2.51 7.86 1.03
N ASP A 257 1.61 8.58 1.71
CA ASP A 257 0.91 9.74 1.13
C ASP A 257 1.90 10.81 0.66
N LYS A 258 3.00 10.99 1.40
CA LYS A 258 4.06 11.95 1.04
C LYS A 258 4.75 11.54 -0.26
N VAL A 259 5.12 10.26 -0.42
CA VAL A 259 5.73 9.73 -1.64
C VAL A 259 4.79 9.93 -2.83
N VAL A 260 3.53 9.49 -2.72
CA VAL A 260 2.52 9.62 -3.78
C VAL A 260 2.32 11.10 -4.14
N LYS A 261 2.17 11.97 -3.15
CA LYS A 261 2.01 13.42 -3.37
C LYS A 261 3.19 14.00 -4.15
N GLN A 262 4.42 13.64 -3.79
CA GLN A 262 5.62 14.16 -4.44
C GLN A 262 5.70 13.73 -5.89
N ILE A 263 5.45 12.45 -6.18
CA ILE A 263 5.48 11.89 -7.54
C ILE A 263 4.36 12.50 -8.39
N PHE A 264 3.14 12.60 -7.86
CA PHE A 264 2.01 13.20 -8.58
C PHE A 264 2.25 14.68 -8.86
N ALA A 265 2.79 15.43 -7.90
CA ALA A 265 3.12 16.85 -8.09
C ALA A 265 4.19 17.05 -9.18
N GLN A 266 5.18 16.15 -9.27
CA GLN A 266 6.18 16.18 -10.33
C GLN A 266 5.56 15.84 -11.70
N ALA A 267 4.71 14.81 -11.77
CA ALA A 267 4.05 14.38 -13.00
C ALA A 267 3.03 15.40 -13.54
N SER A 268 2.44 16.22 -12.66
CA SER A 268 1.49 17.27 -13.02
C SER A 268 2.12 18.67 -13.14
N ALA A 269 3.46 18.79 -13.06
CA ALA A 269 4.13 20.06 -13.23
C ALA A 269 4.52 20.30 -14.69
N SER A 270 4.41 21.54 -15.15
CA SER A 270 5.05 21.96 -16.40
C SER A 270 6.56 21.87 -16.24
N ARG A 271 7.23 21.33 -17.24
CA ARG A 271 8.69 21.30 -17.35
C ARG A 271 9.23 22.56 -18.03
N THR A 272 8.36 23.46 -18.49
CA THR A 272 8.74 24.72 -19.12
C THR A 272 9.56 25.58 -18.14
N PRO A 273 10.72 26.12 -18.56
CA PRO A 273 11.49 27.07 -17.76
C PRO A 273 10.63 28.25 -17.30
N LEU A 274 10.75 28.64 -16.03
CA LEU A 274 9.95 29.70 -15.41
C LEU A 274 10.06 31.06 -16.10
N ASP A 275 11.16 31.31 -16.80
CA ASP A 275 11.45 32.58 -17.47
C ASP A 275 10.75 32.73 -18.84
N LEU A 276 10.01 31.71 -19.29
CA LEU A 276 9.28 31.76 -20.55
C LEU A 276 7.81 32.15 -20.33
N PRO A 277 7.27 33.09 -21.13
CA PRO A 277 5.90 33.58 -20.97
C PRO A 277 4.83 32.60 -21.48
N VAL A 278 5.25 31.53 -22.16
CA VAL A 278 4.36 30.52 -22.76
C VAL A 278 4.92 29.11 -22.52
N GLU A 279 4.02 28.15 -22.33
CA GLU A 279 4.37 26.74 -22.20
C GLU A 279 4.99 26.23 -23.51
N LEU A 280 6.16 25.59 -23.40
CA LEU A 280 6.82 25.02 -24.57
C LEU A 280 6.10 23.75 -25.02
N PRO A 281 5.95 23.52 -26.35
CA PRO A 281 5.34 22.30 -26.87
C PRO A 281 6.01 21.03 -26.31
N GLY A 282 5.20 20.10 -25.77
CA GLY A 282 5.69 18.86 -25.18
C GLY A 282 6.33 19.00 -23.79
N MET A 283 6.38 20.21 -23.23
CA MET A 283 6.89 20.49 -21.88
C MET A 283 5.78 20.83 -20.89
N GLY A 284 4.52 20.72 -21.30
CA GLY A 284 3.38 20.83 -20.40
C GLY A 284 3.25 19.65 -19.43
N PRO A 285 2.30 19.74 -18.50
CA PRO A 285 2.01 18.65 -17.57
C PRO A 285 1.53 17.42 -18.33
N GLU A 286 2.08 16.25 -17.99
CA GLU A 286 1.64 14.97 -18.56
C GLU A 286 0.38 14.44 -17.86
N PHE A 287 0.14 14.89 -16.63
CA PHE A 287 -0.96 14.46 -15.77
C PHE A 287 -1.77 15.61 -15.19
N ALA A 288 -3.07 15.41 -15.04
CA ALA A 288 -3.97 16.26 -14.26
C ALA A 288 -4.32 15.58 -12.93
N ILE A 289 -4.24 16.30 -11.82
CA ILE A 289 -4.65 15.78 -10.50
C ILE A 289 -6.17 15.84 -10.38
N LEU A 290 -6.80 14.70 -10.03
CA LEU A 290 -8.26 14.57 -9.95
C LEU A 290 -8.81 14.81 -8.53
N THR A 291 -7.96 14.82 -7.51
CA THR A 291 -8.36 15.05 -6.11
C THR A 291 -7.88 16.41 -5.59
N ARG A 292 -8.67 17.03 -4.72
CA ARG A 292 -8.23 18.25 -3.99
C ARG A 292 -7.44 17.85 -2.75
N GLY A 293 -6.14 17.66 -2.93
CA GLY A 293 -5.29 17.12 -1.87
C GLY A 293 -5.53 15.63 -1.65
N ALA A 294 -5.39 15.16 -0.41
CA ALA A 294 -5.74 13.80 -0.03
C ALA A 294 -7.21 13.76 0.41
N GLU A 295 -8.04 13.04 -0.32
CA GLU A 295 -9.42 12.77 0.06
C GLU A 295 -9.45 11.70 1.16
N LYS A 296 -10.41 11.81 2.07
CA LYS A 296 -10.58 10.91 3.22
C LYS A 296 -11.93 10.21 3.15
N ALA A 297 -12.05 9.09 3.86
CA ALA A 297 -13.34 8.45 4.11
C ALA A 297 -14.31 9.40 4.80
N SER A 298 -15.59 9.26 4.48
CA SER A 298 -16.67 9.98 5.16
C SER A 298 -16.87 9.46 6.57
N GLU A 299 -17.54 10.24 7.44
CA GLU A 299 -17.89 9.78 8.79
C GLU A 299 -18.71 8.49 8.76
N THR A 300 -19.69 8.39 7.86
CA THR A 300 -20.51 7.19 7.65
C THR A 300 -19.66 5.97 7.28
N GLU A 301 -18.71 6.10 6.36
CA GLU A 301 -17.86 4.98 5.98
C GLU A 301 -16.91 4.57 7.11
N ILE A 302 -16.46 5.52 7.94
CA ILE A 302 -15.63 5.23 9.12
C ILE A 302 -16.44 4.48 10.19
N GLU A 303 -17.71 4.81 10.37
CA GLU A 303 -18.61 4.10 11.28
C GLU A 303 -18.86 2.65 10.83
N GLU A 304 -19.06 2.43 9.53
CA GLU A 304 -19.27 1.10 8.94
C GLU A 304 -17.97 0.29 8.83
N ASN A 305 -16.88 0.97 8.51
CA ASN A 305 -15.55 0.40 8.34
C ASN A 305 -14.49 1.28 9.04
N PRO A 306 -14.21 1.03 10.33
CA PRO A 306 -13.20 1.79 11.08
C PRO A 306 -11.79 1.77 10.47
N ARG A 307 -11.50 0.79 9.59
CA ARG A 307 -10.21 0.68 8.88
C ARG A 307 -10.06 1.75 7.79
N ALA A 308 -11.15 2.37 7.35
CA ALA A 308 -11.14 3.47 6.40
C ALA A 308 -10.67 4.80 7.03
N ALA A 309 -10.70 4.94 8.36
CA ALA A 309 -10.38 6.20 9.06
C ALA A 309 -9.03 6.86 8.70
N PRO A 310 -7.92 6.12 8.52
CA PRO A 310 -6.64 6.72 8.20
C PRO A 310 -6.38 6.88 6.70
N VAL A 311 -7.31 6.48 5.83
CA VAL A 311 -7.12 6.48 4.38
C VAL A 311 -6.90 7.90 3.86
N ARG A 312 -6.00 8.01 2.90
CA ARG A 312 -5.70 9.19 2.10
C ARG A 312 -5.68 8.78 0.64
N MET A 313 -6.70 9.15 -0.10
CA MET A 313 -6.81 8.87 -1.52
C MET A 313 -6.25 10.03 -2.35
N ARG A 314 -5.43 9.71 -3.35
CA ARG A 314 -5.00 10.62 -4.41
C ARG A 314 -5.27 10.00 -5.77
N ALA A 315 -5.61 10.83 -6.74
CA ALA A 315 -5.80 10.37 -8.10
C ALA A 315 -5.27 11.34 -9.14
N ALA A 316 -4.89 10.79 -10.29
CA ALA A 316 -4.42 11.53 -11.45
C ALA A 316 -4.93 10.90 -12.74
N GLU A 317 -5.06 11.72 -13.79
CA GLU A 317 -5.39 11.33 -15.15
C GLU A 317 -4.24 11.71 -16.07
N ARG A 318 -3.89 10.82 -17.00
CA ARG A 318 -2.94 11.13 -18.06
C ARG A 318 -3.60 11.99 -19.13
N ILE A 319 -3.07 13.18 -19.38
CA ILE A 319 -3.64 14.14 -20.35
C ILE A 319 -2.78 14.31 -21.61
N GLN A 320 -1.54 13.82 -21.60
CA GLN A 320 -0.65 13.81 -22.76
C GLN A 320 0.04 12.45 -22.91
N ALA A 321 0.40 12.10 -24.15
CA ALA A 321 1.10 10.85 -24.44
C ALA A 321 2.46 10.81 -23.73
N ALA A 322 2.95 9.60 -23.44
CA ALA A 322 4.30 9.42 -22.93
C ALA A 322 5.32 9.98 -23.92
N GLY A 323 6.16 10.90 -23.45
CA GLY A 323 7.43 11.21 -24.11
C GLY A 323 8.44 10.08 -24.01
#